data_AF-A0A7S2NKD4-F1
#
_entry.id   AF-A0A7S2NKD4-F1
#
_cell.length_a   1.000
_cell.length_b   1.000
_cell.length_c   1.000
_cell.angle_alpha   90.00
_cell.angle_beta   90.00
_cell.angle_gamma   90.00
#
_symmetry.space_group_name_H-M   'P 1'
#
loop_
_entity.id
_entity.type
_entity.pdbx_description
1 polymer ?
#
loop_
_entity_poly.entity_id
_entity_poly.type
_entity_poly.pdbx_seq_one_letter_code
_entity_poly.pdbx_strand_id
1 'polypeptide(L)'
;YSAYSSHTASLLLLTTRLFKSVAVVKPKSSRVAGPERYLVASGFHGETNGEVKEVCAALMRSHRAGDSSGVMKLPLLTPIVPTASMASEEEFMAGLRSMVNGLCKRQMLALSSILERAELLEDVALESAATSAAACPPPPEGWQCEAQPVAERERRDRRGQRDREQHGGRSRYERPAQGSPGARRRQGEAEWAAEQTPGRFFDSSNQQRSRQGGAWQQRTSKAEERPDFARGKWGKQRGQNSRHRAWEEGSFE
;
A
#
# COMPACT_ATOMS: atom_id res chain seq x y z
N TYR A 1 6.80 1.30 4.96
CA TYR A 1 5.47 0.92 4.46
C TYR A 1 5.43 0.56 2.97
N SER A 2 6.48 0.86 2.19
CA SER A 2 6.60 0.38 0.82
C SER A 2 6.87 -1.12 0.77
N ALA A 3 6.16 -1.85 -0.10
CA ALA A 3 6.41 -3.27 -0.39
C ALA A 3 7.65 -3.49 -1.28
N TYR A 4 8.52 -2.47 -1.41
CA TYR A 4 9.65 -2.46 -2.34
C TYR A 4 10.97 -2.89 -1.69
N SER A 5 11.01 -3.06 -0.36
CA SER A 5 12.21 -3.54 0.32
C SER A 5 12.34 -5.06 0.21
N SER A 6 13.57 -5.56 0.14
CA SER A 6 13.85 -7.01 0.16
C SER A 6 13.31 -7.70 1.41
N HIS A 7 13.21 -6.98 2.53
CA HIS A 7 12.62 -7.44 3.80
C HIS A 7 11.13 -7.67 3.68
N THR A 8 10.41 -6.69 3.14
CA THR A 8 8.97 -6.81 2.94
C THR A 8 8.67 -7.91 1.92
N ALA A 9 9.45 -8.01 0.84
CA ALA A 9 9.33 -9.10 -0.11
C ALA A 9 9.56 -10.47 0.56
N SER A 10 10.58 -10.59 1.40
CA SER A 10 10.86 -11.81 2.16
C SER A 10 9.71 -12.18 3.10
N LEU A 11 9.14 -11.22 3.83
CA LEU A 11 7.99 -11.45 4.70
C LEU A 11 6.73 -11.84 3.92
N LEU A 12 6.49 -11.21 2.77
CA LEU A 12 5.38 -11.55 1.90
C LEU A 12 5.52 -12.98 1.36
N LEU A 13 6.72 -13.38 0.94
CA LEU A 13 7.00 -14.75 0.49
C LEU A 13 6.74 -15.78 1.60
N LEU A 14 7.23 -15.51 2.81
CA LEU A 14 6.94 -16.36 3.97
C LEU A 14 5.44 -16.44 4.24
N THR A 15 4.72 -15.33 4.12
CA THR A 15 3.26 -15.32 4.30
C THR A 15 2.56 -16.17 3.24
N THR A 16 2.99 -16.12 1.97
CA THR A 16 2.43 -16.98 0.91
C THR A 16 2.71 -18.47 1.12
N ARG A 17 3.75 -18.81 1.88
CA ARG A 17 4.03 -20.20 2.28
C ARG A 17 3.18 -20.66 3.46
N LEU A 18 2.83 -19.77 4.39
CA LEU A 18 2.05 -20.11 5.58
C LEU A 18 0.52 -20.09 5.36
N PHE A 19 0.05 -19.38 4.33
CA PHE A 19 -1.37 -19.16 4.05
C PHE A 19 -1.72 -19.55 2.62
N LYS A 20 -2.91 -20.10 2.42
CA LYS A 20 -3.42 -20.51 1.09
C LYS A 20 -3.68 -19.30 0.18
N SER A 21 -4.14 -18.20 0.75
CA SER A 21 -4.47 -16.98 0.00
C SER A 21 -3.89 -15.78 0.71
N VAL A 22 -3.16 -14.94 -0.04
CA VAL A 22 -2.54 -13.72 0.45
C VAL A 22 -2.79 -12.61 -0.56
N ALA A 23 -3.25 -11.46 -0.08
CA ALA A 23 -3.52 -10.29 -0.89
C ALA A 23 -3.06 -9.02 -0.18
N VAL A 24 -2.52 -8.07 -0.93
CA VAL A 24 -2.24 -6.71 -0.44
C VAL A 24 -3.35 -5.80 -0.93
N VAL A 25 -4.19 -5.32 -0.01
CA VAL A 25 -5.36 -4.51 -0.31
C VAL A 25 -5.18 -3.07 0.17
N LYS A 26 -5.79 -2.14 -0.56
CA LYS A 26 -5.93 -0.75 -0.12
C LYS A 26 -7.43 -0.43 -0.07
N PRO A 27 -8.04 -0.30 1.13
CA PRO A 27 -9.46 -0.02 1.24
C PRO A 27 -9.76 1.39 0.72
N LYS A 28 -10.97 1.60 0.23
CA LYS A 28 -11.44 2.91 -0.27
C LYS A 28 -11.42 3.99 0.82
N SER A 29 -11.51 3.60 2.09
CA SER A 29 -11.43 4.51 3.24
C SER A 29 -10.01 5.04 3.51
N SER A 30 -8.96 4.39 2.98
CA SER A 30 -7.59 4.88 3.12
C SER A 30 -7.30 5.96 2.07
N ARG A 31 -6.49 6.96 2.42
CA ARG A 31 -6.12 8.07 1.54
C ARG A 31 -5.52 7.53 0.23
N VAL A 32 -6.06 7.92 -0.92
CA VAL A 32 -5.67 7.38 -2.24
C VAL A 32 -4.17 7.53 -2.52
N ALA A 33 -3.59 8.70 -2.23
CA ALA A 33 -2.16 8.96 -2.37
C ALA A 33 -1.28 8.45 -1.20
N GLY A 34 -1.90 7.96 -0.11
CA GLY A 34 -1.16 7.49 1.07
C GLY A 34 -0.36 6.20 0.84
N PRO A 35 0.68 5.94 1.65
CA PRO A 35 1.47 4.70 1.58
C PRO A 35 0.78 3.50 2.25
N GLU A 36 -0.33 3.71 2.96
CA GLU A 36 -1.04 2.70 3.74
C GLU A 36 -1.66 1.60 2.87
N ARG A 37 -1.42 0.35 3.30
CA ARG A 37 -1.86 -0.89 2.65
C ARG A 37 -1.98 -1.97 3.71
N TYR A 38 -2.89 -2.90 3.50
CA TYR A 38 -3.16 -4.00 4.43
C TYR A 38 -2.80 -5.32 3.77
N LEU A 39 -2.13 -6.20 4.51
CA LEU A 39 -1.94 -7.58 4.12
C LEU A 39 -3.12 -8.38 4.66
N VAL A 40 -3.86 -9.02 3.76
CA VAL A 40 -4.95 -9.94 4.10
C VAL A 40 -4.49 -11.33 3.73
N ALA A 41 -4.48 -12.23 4.71
CA ALA A 41 -4.10 -13.62 4.52
C ALA A 41 -5.19 -14.54 5.08
N SER A 42 -5.50 -15.64 4.40
CA SER A 42 -6.52 -16.59 4.79
C SER A 42 -6.15 -18.03 4.44
N GLY A 43 -6.75 -18.99 5.14
CA GLY A 43 -6.44 -20.41 4.99
C GLY A 43 -5.02 -20.74 5.50
N PHE A 44 -4.76 -20.43 6.77
CA PHE A 44 -3.50 -20.80 7.42
C PHE A 44 -3.31 -22.32 7.37
N HIS A 45 -2.13 -22.77 6.97
CA HIS A 45 -1.78 -24.20 6.90
C HIS A 45 -0.38 -24.48 7.49
N GLY A 46 0.15 -23.53 8.26
CA GLY A 46 1.50 -23.64 8.83
C GLY A 46 1.68 -24.70 9.92
N GLU A 47 0.60 -25.26 10.49
CA GLU A 47 0.68 -26.23 11.59
C GLU A 47 1.30 -27.57 11.15
N THR A 48 1.11 -27.97 9.89
CA THR A 48 1.55 -29.27 9.37
C THR A 48 3.01 -29.31 8.95
N ASN A 49 3.61 -28.17 8.58
CA ASN A 49 4.85 -28.17 7.79
C ASN A 49 6.11 -27.80 8.58
N GLY A 50 6.01 -27.51 9.88
CA GLY A 50 7.16 -27.07 10.70
C GLY A 50 7.72 -25.69 10.33
N GLU A 51 7.39 -25.15 9.16
CA GLU A 51 7.81 -23.84 8.65
C GLU A 51 7.51 -22.70 9.63
N VAL A 52 6.39 -22.76 10.34
CA VAL A 52 6.04 -21.76 11.36
C VAL A 52 7.13 -21.68 12.44
N LYS A 53 7.64 -22.83 12.90
CA LYS A 53 8.71 -22.86 13.90
C LYS A 53 9.98 -22.24 13.36
N GLU A 54 10.32 -22.51 12.10
CA GLU A 54 11.50 -21.92 11.46
C GLU A 54 11.39 -20.41 11.27
N VAL A 55 10.22 -19.94 10.81
CA VAL A 55 9.92 -18.51 10.65
C VAL A 55 9.95 -17.81 12.00
N CYS A 56 9.30 -18.36 13.03
CA CYS A 56 9.36 -17.83 14.38
C CYS A 56 10.79 -17.81 14.92
N ALA A 57 11.56 -18.88 14.73
CA ALA A 57 12.96 -18.93 15.15
C ALA A 57 13.82 -17.88 14.42
N ALA A 58 13.60 -17.67 13.12
CA ALA A 58 14.29 -16.64 12.35
C ALA A 58 13.95 -15.23 12.84
N LEU A 59 12.66 -14.93 13.04
CA LEU A 59 12.20 -13.65 13.59
C LEU A 59 12.77 -13.40 14.99
N MET A 60 12.80 -14.41 15.85
CA MET A 60 13.40 -14.32 17.18
C MET A 60 14.91 -14.07 17.13
N ARG A 61 15.63 -14.69 16.19
CA ARG A 61 17.05 -14.40 15.96
C ARG A 61 17.27 -12.96 15.51
N SER A 62 16.45 -12.47 14.57
CA SER A 62 16.49 -11.07 14.12
C SER A 62 16.22 -10.09 15.27
N HIS A 63 15.25 -10.40 16.14
CA HIS A 63 14.94 -9.60 17.31
C HIS A 63 16.10 -9.55 18.31
N ARG A 64 16.66 -10.71 18.68
CA ARG A 64 17.82 -10.80 19.59
C ARG A 64 19.05 -10.08 19.05
N ALA A 65 19.27 -10.13 17.73
CA ALA A 65 20.36 -9.40 17.10
C ALA A 65 20.19 -7.88 17.25
N GLY A 66 18.95 -7.37 17.20
CA GLY A 66 18.66 -5.93 17.35
C GLY A 66 18.74 -5.38 18.77
N ASP A 67 18.70 -6.24 19.80
CA ASP A 67 18.59 -5.82 21.21
C ASP A 67 19.94 -5.36 21.81
N SER A 68 21.07 -5.74 21.19
CA SER A 68 22.41 -5.53 21.76
C SER A 68 23.12 -4.25 21.33
N SER A 69 22.66 -3.58 20.27
CA SER A 69 23.17 -2.26 19.87
C SER A 69 21.99 -1.44 19.37
N GLY A 70 21.54 -0.47 20.18
CA GLY A 70 20.27 0.24 20.01
C GLY A 70 19.85 0.48 18.55
N VAL A 71 18.54 0.35 18.30
CA VAL A 71 17.73 0.37 17.05
C VAL A 71 18.35 0.99 15.77
N MET A 72 19.29 1.92 15.90
CA MET A 72 19.98 2.61 14.81
C MET A 72 21.32 1.99 14.38
N LYS A 73 21.93 1.03 15.12
CA LYS A 73 23.34 0.64 14.90
C LYS A 73 23.59 -0.66 14.13
N LEU A 74 22.60 -1.54 14.01
CA LEU A 74 22.69 -2.73 13.15
C LEU A 74 21.78 -2.53 11.93
N PRO A 75 22.17 -2.99 10.73
CA PRO A 75 21.22 -3.13 9.65
C PRO A 75 20.20 -4.18 10.12
N LEU A 76 19.10 -3.74 10.74
CA LEU A 76 17.95 -4.52 11.25
C LEU A 76 17.20 -5.33 10.17
N LEU A 77 17.86 -5.50 9.05
CA LEU A 77 17.33 -5.71 7.74
C LEU A 77 18.34 -6.61 7.00
N THR A 78 18.72 -7.74 7.60
CA THR A 78 19.06 -8.90 6.78
C THR A 78 17.74 -9.58 6.42
N PRO A 79 17.38 -9.70 5.14
CA PRO A 79 16.18 -10.43 4.74
C PRO A 79 16.19 -11.84 5.34
N ILE A 80 15.06 -12.29 5.89
CA ILE A 80 14.94 -13.64 6.47
C ILE A 80 15.20 -14.70 5.39
N VAL A 81 14.75 -14.41 4.18
CA VAL A 81 14.97 -15.23 2.99
C VAL A 81 16.07 -14.59 2.14
N PRO A 82 17.15 -15.33 1.80
CA PRO A 82 18.17 -14.85 0.89
C PRO A 82 17.58 -14.39 -0.44
N THR A 83 18.11 -13.30 -1.00
CA THR A 83 17.64 -12.74 -2.28
C THR A 83 17.73 -13.76 -3.43
N ALA A 84 18.75 -14.62 -3.43
CA ALA A 84 18.89 -15.70 -4.39
C ALA A 84 17.73 -16.70 -4.33
N SER A 85 17.26 -17.05 -3.13
CA SER A 85 16.12 -17.96 -2.92
C SER A 85 14.78 -17.31 -3.26
N MET A 86 14.65 -15.99 -3.09
CA MET A 86 13.45 -15.29 -3.59
C MET A 86 13.46 -15.20 -5.12
N ALA A 87 14.63 -15.01 -5.72
CA ALA A 87 14.76 -14.88 -7.18
C ALA A 87 14.42 -16.18 -7.93
N SER A 88 14.57 -17.34 -7.30
CA SER A 88 14.13 -18.62 -7.87
C SER A 88 12.61 -18.81 -7.89
N GLU A 89 11.85 -18.01 -7.11
CA GLU A 89 10.39 -18.07 -7.06
C GLU A 89 9.80 -17.15 -8.14
N GLU A 90 9.91 -17.56 -9.41
CA GLU A 90 9.58 -16.71 -10.56
C GLU A 90 8.13 -16.19 -10.55
N GLU A 91 7.17 -17.07 -10.23
CA GLU A 91 5.74 -16.71 -10.15
C GLU A 91 5.48 -15.66 -9.08
N PHE A 92 6.07 -15.84 -7.89
CA PHE A 92 5.98 -14.88 -6.80
C PHE A 92 6.59 -13.54 -7.21
N MET A 93 7.79 -13.55 -7.80
CA MET A 93 8.47 -12.31 -8.22
C MET A 93 7.72 -11.59 -9.35
N ALA A 94 7.11 -12.34 -10.28
CA ALA A 94 6.23 -11.76 -11.31
C ALA A 94 4.99 -11.11 -10.67
N GLY A 95 4.33 -11.79 -9.75
CA GLY A 95 3.18 -11.25 -9.00
C GLY A 95 3.54 -10.02 -8.19
N LEU A 96 4.67 -10.05 -7.49
CA LEU A 96 5.19 -8.94 -6.69
C LEU A 96 5.47 -7.71 -7.57
N ARG A 97 6.16 -7.89 -8.71
CA ARG A 97 6.42 -6.81 -9.68
C ARG A 97 5.13 -6.22 -10.24
N SER A 98 4.19 -7.07 -10.65
CA SER A 98 2.89 -6.63 -11.17
C SER A 98 2.12 -5.81 -10.13
N MET A 99 2.06 -6.31 -8.88
CA MET A 99 1.46 -5.59 -7.76
C MET A 99 2.14 -4.23 -7.57
N VAL A 100 3.47 -4.20 -7.40
CA VAL A 100 4.27 -2.98 -7.21
C VAL A 100 4.01 -1.95 -8.31
N ASN A 101 4.03 -2.37 -9.58
CA ASN A 101 3.77 -1.48 -10.72
C ASN A 101 2.34 -0.92 -10.69
N GLY A 102 1.34 -1.77 -10.44
CA GLY A 102 -0.06 -1.33 -10.33
C GLY A 102 -0.31 -0.41 -9.13
N LEU A 103 0.51 -0.52 -8.08
CA LEU A 103 0.47 0.38 -6.93
C LEU A 103 1.11 1.74 -7.23
N CYS A 104 2.30 1.75 -7.85
CA CYS A 104 2.98 2.97 -8.27
C CYS A 104 2.14 3.76 -9.28
N LYS A 105 1.58 3.07 -10.29
CA LYS A 105 0.72 3.72 -11.31
C LYS A 105 -0.48 4.42 -10.68
N ARG A 106 -1.19 3.76 -9.75
CA ARG A 106 -2.34 4.38 -9.05
C ARG A 106 -1.93 5.54 -8.16
N GLN A 107 -0.80 5.45 -7.46
CA GLN A 107 -0.31 6.55 -6.63
C GLN A 107 0.11 7.75 -7.47
N MET A 108 0.80 7.53 -8.58
CA MET A 108 1.16 8.57 -9.54
C MET A 108 -0.09 9.28 -10.07
N LEU A 109 -1.08 8.56 -10.57
CA LEU A 109 -2.34 9.15 -11.06
C LEU A 109 -3.07 9.94 -9.97
N ALA A 110 -3.10 9.44 -8.75
CA ALA A 110 -3.72 10.14 -7.63
C ALA A 110 -2.99 11.44 -7.27
N LEU A 111 -1.65 11.43 -7.30
CA LEU A 111 -0.85 12.63 -7.06
C LEU A 111 -1.03 13.65 -8.20
N SER A 112 -0.99 13.22 -9.46
CA SER A 112 -1.27 14.08 -10.62
C SER A 112 -2.63 14.76 -10.50
N SER A 113 -3.69 14.01 -10.17
CA SER A 113 -5.03 14.58 -9.99
C SER A 113 -5.12 15.59 -8.83
N ILE A 114 -4.33 15.39 -7.76
CA ILE A 114 -4.25 16.36 -6.66
C ILE A 114 -3.55 17.64 -7.10
N LEU A 115 -2.49 17.54 -7.89
CA LEU A 115 -1.76 18.69 -8.44
C LEU A 115 -2.63 19.49 -9.41
N GLU A 116 -3.27 18.82 -10.37
CA GLU A 116 -4.22 19.44 -11.31
C GLU A 116 -5.33 20.20 -10.56
N ARG A 117 -5.85 19.60 -9.48
CA ARG A 117 -6.87 20.24 -8.66
C ARG A 117 -6.32 21.43 -7.86
N ALA A 118 -5.08 21.36 -7.40
CA ALA A 118 -4.45 22.47 -6.68
C ALA A 118 -4.21 23.67 -7.59
N GLU A 119 -3.69 23.44 -8.80
CA GLU A 119 -3.49 24.45 -9.84
C GLU A 119 -4.82 25.14 -10.20
N LEU A 120 -5.88 24.36 -10.46
CA LEU A 120 -7.20 24.92 -10.74
C LEU A 120 -7.73 25.80 -9.60
N LEU A 121 -7.50 25.41 -8.34
CA LEU A 121 -7.95 26.18 -7.18
C LEU A 121 -7.13 27.47 -7.00
N GLU A 122 -5.87 27.46 -7.38
CA GLU A 122 -5.02 28.65 -7.42
C GLU A 122 -5.53 29.66 -8.45
N ASP A 123 -5.82 29.22 -9.68
CA ASP A 123 -6.36 30.07 -10.74
C ASP A 123 -7.69 30.72 -10.32
N VAL A 124 -8.62 29.93 -9.77
CA VAL A 124 -9.91 30.43 -9.27
C VAL A 124 -9.72 31.44 -8.14
N ALA A 125 -8.74 31.24 -7.25
CA ALA A 125 -8.44 32.17 -6.17
C ALA A 125 -7.89 33.50 -6.71
N LEU A 126 -7.01 33.46 -7.71
CA LEU A 126 -6.46 34.66 -8.37
C LEU A 126 -7.54 35.45 -9.11
N GLU A 127 -8.40 34.78 -9.87
CA GLU A 127 -9.54 35.39 -10.57
C GLU A 127 -10.54 36.04 -9.60
N SER A 128 -10.85 35.33 -8.49
CA SER A 128 -11.75 35.84 -7.46
C SER A 128 -11.17 37.07 -6.76
N ALA A 129 -9.85 37.06 -6.47
CA ALA A 129 -9.17 38.21 -5.89
C ALA A 129 -9.17 39.42 -6.85
N ALA A 130 -8.91 39.21 -8.14
CA ALA A 130 -8.97 40.27 -9.15
C ALA A 130 -10.38 40.85 -9.29
N THR A 131 -11.40 40.00 -9.35
CA THR A 131 -12.81 40.39 -9.42
C THR A 131 -13.23 41.17 -8.18
N SER A 132 -12.82 40.71 -6.99
CA SER A 132 -13.10 41.39 -5.72
C SER A 132 -12.39 42.74 -5.64
N ALA A 133 -11.15 42.84 -6.10
CA ALA A 133 -10.41 44.09 -6.17
C ALA A 133 -11.07 45.10 -7.12
N ALA A 134 -11.61 44.64 -8.24
CA ALA A 134 -12.34 45.49 -9.18
C ALA A 134 -13.74 45.92 -8.68
N ALA A 135 -14.42 45.06 -7.92
CA ALA A 135 -15.74 45.35 -7.35
C ALA A 135 -15.67 46.26 -6.11
N CYS A 136 -14.54 46.27 -5.40
CA CYS A 136 -14.31 47.22 -4.33
C CYS A 136 -14.16 48.63 -4.94
N PRO A 137 -15.04 49.59 -4.59
CA PRO A 137 -14.83 50.97 -4.98
C PRO A 137 -13.46 51.42 -4.45
N PRO A 138 -12.73 52.28 -5.20
CA PRO A 138 -11.47 52.80 -4.70
C PRO A 138 -11.71 53.41 -3.31
N PRO A 139 -10.81 53.17 -2.35
CA PRO A 139 -10.96 53.76 -1.03
C PRO A 139 -11.11 55.28 -1.20
N PRO A 140 -12.02 55.93 -0.44
CA PRO A 140 -12.25 57.36 -0.59
C PRO A 140 -10.92 58.12 -0.45
N GLU A 141 -10.75 59.17 -1.27
CA GLU A 141 -9.56 60.03 -1.23
C GLU A 141 -9.30 60.52 0.21
N GLY A 142 -8.17 60.12 0.79
CA GLY A 142 -7.81 60.42 2.18
C GLY A 142 -7.94 59.26 3.17
N TRP A 143 -8.55 58.13 2.78
CA TRP A 143 -8.35 56.86 3.51
C TRP A 143 -6.95 56.33 3.22
N GLN A 144 -5.98 56.86 3.96
CA GLN A 144 -4.72 56.17 4.15
C GLN A 144 -5.07 54.89 4.91
N CYS A 145 -5.11 53.75 4.20
CA CYS A 145 -4.80 52.49 4.84
C CYS A 145 -3.40 52.70 5.41
N GLU A 146 -3.30 53.14 6.66
CA GLU A 146 -2.10 52.97 7.45
C GLU A 146 -1.81 51.48 7.34
N ALA A 147 -0.87 51.13 6.46
CA ALA A 147 -0.39 49.78 6.32
C ALA A 147 0.17 49.45 7.70
N GLN A 148 -0.65 48.82 8.54
CA GLN A 148 -0.20 48.41 9.86
C GLN A 148 1.09 47.65 9.60
N PRO A 149 2.22 48.13 10.15
CA PRO A 149 3.51 47.59 9.80
C PRO A 149 3.43 46.08 10.01
N VAL A 150 3.89 45.30 9.05
CA VAL A 150 3.77 43.82 9.05
C VAL A 150 4.15 43.21 10.40
N ALA A 151 5.11 43.84 11.10
CA ALA A 151 5.52 43.53 12.46
C ALA A 151 4.41 43.59 13.53
N GLU A 152 3.45 44.51 13.44
CA GLU A 152 2.34 44.65 14.38
C GLU A 152 1.27 43.58 14.15
N ARG A 153 1.03 43.21 12.88
CA ARG A 153 0.14 42.09 12.53
C ARG A 153 0.71 40.77 13.03
N GLU A 154 2.00 40.51 12.81
CA GLU A 154 2.68 39.32 13.35
C GLU A 154 2.65 39.28 14.88
N ARG A 155 2.82 40.43 15.56
CA ARG A 155 2.71 40.50 17.03
C ARG A 155 1.31 40.14 17.51
N ARG A 156 0.27 40.57 16.80
CA ARG A 156 -1.12 40.26 17.16
C ARG A 156 -1.45 38.78 16.96
N ASP A 157 -1.00 38.19 15.86
CA ASP A 157 -1.19 36.76 15.58
C ASP A 157 -0.46 35.87 16.60
N ARG A 158 0.77 36.24 16.99
CA ARG A 158 1.51 35.56 18.05
C ARG A 158 0.81 35.65 19.42
N ARG A 159 0.14 36.76 19.74
CA ARG A 159 -0.67 36.86 20.97
C ARG A 159 -1.88 35.93 20.91
N GLY A 160 -2.61 35.91 19.79
CA GLY A 160 -3.75 35.02 19.61
C GLY A 160 -3.38 33.53 19.68
N GLN A 161 -2.21 33.13 19.18
CA GLN A 161 -1.70 31.77 19.35
C GLN A 161 -1.41 31.44 20.81
N ARG A 162 -0.74 32.34 21.55
CA ARG A 162 -0.47 32.13 22.99
C ARG A 162 -1.74 32.02 23.81
N ASP A 163 -2.75 32.83 23.50
CA ASP A 163 -4.04 32.78 24.21
C ASP A 163 -4.79 31.47 23.91
N ARG A 164 -4.71 30.98 22.67
CA ARG A 164 -5.25 29.65 22.30
C ARG A 164 -4.50 28.50 22.96
N GLU A 165 -3.19 28.59 23.12
CA GLU A 165 -2.40 27.58 23.83
C GLU A 165 -2.68 27.63 25.35
N GLN A 166 -2.81 28.81 25.93
CA GLN A 166 -3.13 28.97 27.36
C GLN A 166 -4.55 28.53 27.71
N HIS A 167 -5.54 28.82 26.86
CA HIS A 167 -6.94 28.48 27.15
C HIS A 167 -7.41 27.17 26.51
N GLY A 168 -6.76 26.69 25.44
CA GLY A 168 -7.12 25.46 24.73
C GLY A 168 -6.65 24.17 25.41
N GLY A 169 -5.70 24.25 26.34
CA GLY A 169 -5.16 23.07 27.03
C GLY A 169 -6.02 22.52 28.18
N ARG A 170 -7.12 23.17 28.57
CA ARG A 170 -7.94 22.78 29.74
C ARG A 170 -9.33 22.25 29.43
N SER A 171 -9.78 22.23 28.18
CA SER A 171 -11.16 21.89 27.86
C SER A 171 -11.27 20.66 26.97
N ARG A 172 -11.25 19.44 27.56
CA ARG A 172 -12.17 18.34 27.19
C ARG A 172 -12.01 16.94 27.84
N TYR A 173 -11.25 16.73 28.91
CA TYR A 173 -11.13 15.36 29.48
C TYR A 173 -11.59 15.18 30.93
N GLU A 174 -12.44 16.06 31.46
CA GLU A 174 -13.17 15.78 32.71
C GLU A 174 -14.66 15.98 32.50
N ARG A 175 -15.28 15.03 31.80
CA ARG A 175 -16.71 14.76 32.01
C ARG A 175 -16.78 13.64 33.04
N PRO A 176 -17.12 13.91 34.31
CA PRO A 176 -17.29 12.85 35.29
C PRO A 176 -18.41 11.93 34.82
N ALA A 177 -18.15 10.63 34.90
CA ALA A 177 -19.13 9.58 34.67
C ALA A 177 -20.22 9.65 35.77
N GLN A 178 -21.20 10.53 35.59
CA GLN A 178 -22.45 10.42 36.33
C GLN A 178 -23.29 9.35 35.67
N GLY A 179 -23.44 8.24 36.40
CA GLY A 179 -24.26 7.12 36.01
C GLY A 179 -25.71 7.52 35.77
N SER A 180 -26.35 6.78 34.88
CA SER A 180 -27.80 6.65 34.85
C SER A 180 -28.13 5.17 34.66
N PRO A 181 -28.56 4.47 35.72
CA PRO A 181 -29.16 3.15 35.59
C PRO A 181 -30.61 3.34 35.15
N GLY A 182 -30.87 3.14 33.86
CA GLY A 182 -32.20 3.35 33.27
C GLY A 182 -32.56 2.21 32.36
N ALA A 183 -33.05 1.12 32.95
CA ALA A 183 -33.72 0.04 32.26
C ALA A 183 -34.89 0.61 31.42
N ARG A 184 -34.80 0.52 30.09
CA ARG A 184 -36.00 0.47 29.24
C ARG A 184 -35.92 -0.69 28.27
N ARG A 185 -36.77 -1.63 28.62
CA ARG A 185 -37.19 -2.85 27.98
C ARG A 185 -38.10 -2.51 26.79
N ARG A 186 -37.84 -3.20 25.68
CA ARG A 186 -38.78 -3.68 24.65
C ARG A 186 -39.24 -2.77 23.50
N GLN A 187 -39.03 -3.37 22.33
CA GLN A 187 -39.97 -3.57 21.21
C GLN A 187 -40.09 -2.44 20.20
N GLY A 188 -39.64 -2.75 18.98
CA GLY A 188 -40.00 -2.04 17.76
C GLY A 188 -38.78 -1.54 17.00
N GLU A 189 -38.10 -2.44 16.28
CA GLU A 189 -37.34 -2.10 15.06
C GLU A 189 -36.89 -3.41 14.38
N ALA A 190 -37.89 -4.13 13.88
CA ALA A 190 -37.73 -5.18 12.89
C ALA A 190 -38.35 -4.65 11.60
N GLU A 191 -37.73 -3.67 10.94
CA GLU A 191 -38.21 -3.18 9.64
C GLU A 191 -37.15 -2.39 8.83
N TRP A 192 -35.90 -2.86 8.80
CA TRP A 192 -34.89 -2.40 7.82
C TRP A 192 -34.12 -3.57 7.16
N ALA A 193 -34.76 -4.74 7.10
CA ALA A 193 -34.21 -5.95 6.50
C ALA A 193 -35.07 -6.45 5.33
N ALA A 194 -35.38 -5.59 4.37
CA ALA A 194 -35.92 -5.99 3.07
C ALA A 194 -35.82 -4.82 2.08
N GLU A 195 -34.65 -4.65 1.45
CA GLU A 195 -34.48 -4.12 0.08
C GLU A 195 -32.98 -3.87 -0.19
N GLN A 196 -32.21 -4.95 -0.31
CA GLN A 196 -31.02 -4.95 -1.15
C GLN A 196 -31.05 -6.19 -2.04
N THR A 197 -31.71 -6.02 -3.17
CA THR A 197 -31.69 -6.95 -4.29
C THR A 197 -30.25 -7.08 -4.80
N PRO A 198 -29.72 -8.30 -5.03
CA PRO A 198 -28.35 -8.50 -5.48
C PRO A 198 -28.22 -8.13 -6.96
N GLY A 199 -27.75 -6.92 -7.22
CA GLY A 199 -27.44 -6.41 -8.56
C GLY A 199 -26.01 -6.76 -8.98
N ARG A 200 -25.90 -7.81 -9.78
CA ARG A 200 -24.93 -7.99 -10.90
C ARG A 200 -23.44 -7.90 -10.56
N PHE A 201 -22.92 -9.08 -10.26
CA PHE A 201 -21.66 -9.61 -10.78
C PHE A 201 -21.33 -9.06 -12.19
N PHE A 202 -20.15 -8.44 -12.34
CA PHE A 202 -19.58 -8.17 -13.64
C PHE A 202 -18.97 -9.48 -14.15
N ASP A 203 -19.78 -10.20 -14.93
CA ASP A 203 -19.41 -11.38 -15.70
C ASP A 203 -18.65 -10.91 -16.96
N SER A 204 -17.32 -10.96 -16.90
CA SER A 204 -16.46 -10.86 -18.08
C SER A 204 -16.16 -12.27 -18.59
N SER A 205 -17.19 -12.99 -19.05
CA SER A 205 -16.99 -14.14 -19.90
C SER A 205 -17.43 -13.79 -21.34
N ASN A 206 -16.51 -13.96 -22.27
CA ASN A 206 -16.58 -15.05 -23.26
C ASN A 206 -16.16 -14.65 -24.69
N GLN A 207 -15.00 -15.16 -25.11
CA GLN A 207 -14.73 -15.87 -26.38
C GLN A 207 -13.21 -16.16 -26.37
N GLN A 208 -12.66 -17.36 -26.53
CA GLN A 208 -13.16 -18.61 -27.09
C GLN A 208 -12.04 -19.64 -26.88
N ARG A 209 -12.31 -20.82 -26.29
CA ARG A 209 -11.84 -22.14 -26.79
C ARG A 209 -12.26 -23.29 -25.85
N SER A 210 -13.10 -24.14 -26.43
CA SER A 210 -13.41 -25.55 -26.13
C SER A 210 -12.39 -26.29 -25.26
N ARG A 211 -12.79 -26.92 -24.14
CA ARG A 211 -13.42 -28.26 -24.05
C ARG A 211 -12.68 -29.38 -24.81
N GLN A 212 -11.73 -30.05 -24.14
CA GLN A 212 -11.67 -31.50 -23.87
C GLN A 212 -10.98 -31.60 -22.49
N GLY A 213 -11.52 -32.19 -21.43
CA GLY A 213 -12.08 -33.53 -21.31
C GLY A 213 -10.95 -34.47 -20.84
N GLY A 214 -10.86 -34.79 -19.55
CA GLY A 214 -9.87 -35.77 -19.07
C GLY A 214 -9.72 -35.84 -17.56
N ALA A 215 -10.48 -36.74 -16.94
CA ALA A 215 -10.35 -37.14 -15.54
C ALA A 215 -8.97 -37.77 -15.26
N TRP A 216 -8.34 -37.40 -14.15
CA TRP A 216 -7.22 -38.15 -13.58
C TRP A 216 -7.68 -38.83 -12.30
N GLN A 217 -8.18 -40.05 -12.47
CA GLN A 217 -8.32 -41.05 -11.42
C GLN A 217 -6.94 -41.58 -11.03
N GLN A 218 -6.83 -41.85 -9.74
CA GLN A 218 -5.75 -42.57 -9.07
C GLN A 218 -5.47 -43.92 -9.73
N ARG A 219 -4.18 -44.28 -9.86
CA ARG A 219 -3.74 -45.64 -9.59
C ARG A 219 -2.24 -45.73 -9.28
N THR A 220 -1.98 -46.71 -8.43
CA THR A 220 -0.80 -47.06 -7.67
C THR A 220 0.23 -47.86 -8.47
N SER A 221 1.50 -47.75 -8.04
CA SER A 221 2.52 -48.82 -7.89
C SER A 221 2.85 -49.77 -9.05
N LYS A 222 4.11 -49.71 -9.53
CA LYS A 222 5.07 -50.79 -9.90
C LYS A 222 6.31 -50.11 -10.50
N ALA A 223 7.50 -50.12 -9.88
CA ALA A 223 8.51 -51.20 -9.79
C ALA A 223 9.02 -51.69 -11.17
N GLU A 224 10.36 -51.74 -11.29
CA GLU A 224 11.20 -52.21 -12.43
C GLU A 224 11.26 -51.24 -13.62
N GLU A 225 12.38 -50.88 -14.25
CA GLU A 225 13.75 -51.41 -14.29
C GLU A 225 14.69 -50.31 -14.84
N ARG A 226 15.98 -50.35 -14.48
CA ARG A 226 17.06 -49.56 -15.11
C ARG A 226 17.29 -50.04 -16.56
N PRO A 227 17.84 -49.17 -17.42
CA PRO A 227 19.19 -49.49 -17.89
C PRO A 227 20.14 -48.29 -17.95
N ASP A 228 21.41 -48.65 -17.90
CA ASP A 228 22.60 -47.83 -18.07
C ASP A 228 22.52 -46.92 -19.29
N PHE A 229 22.79 -45.63 -19.11
CA PHE A 229 23.18 -44.76 -20.20
C PHE A 229 24.54 -44.13 -19.95
N ALA A 230 25.41 -44.41 -20.91
CA ALA A 230 26.83 -44.19 -20.90
C ALA A 230 27.22 -42.71 -20.94
N ARG A 231 28.45 -42.49 -20.44
CA ARG A 231 29.21 -41.24 -20.47
C ARG A 231 29.26 -40.62 -21.87
N GLY A 232 28.60 -39.47 -22.03
CA GLY A 232 28.73 -38.58 -23.19
C GLY A 232 29.57 -37.35 -22.84
N LYS A 233 30.60 -37.11 -23.66
CA LYS A 233 31.63 -36.06 -23.54
C LYS A 233 31.03 -34.64 -23.55
N TRP A 234 31.45 -33.80 -22.61
CA TRP A 234 31.23 -32.34 -22.65
C TRP A 234 32.20 -31.70 -23.66
N GLY A 235 31.70 -31.46 -24.87
CA GLY A 235 32.39 -30.69 -25.90
C GLY A 235 32.28 -29.19 -25.65
N LYS A 236 33.45 -28.53 -25.58
CA LYS A 236 33.61 -27.07 -25.63
C LYS A 236 33.08 -26.53 -26.96
N GLN A 237 32.18 -25.55 -26.91
CA GLN A 237 32.02 -24.55 -27.97
C GLN A 237 31.48 -23.24 -27.35
N ARG A 238 32.40 -22.35 -26.96
CA ARG A 238 32.09 -20.93 -26.75
C ARG A 238 32.35 -20.22 -28.07
N GLY A 239 31.28 -20.05 -28.86
CA GLY A 239 31.24 -19.13 -29.98
C GLY A 239 31.00 -17.71 -29.46
N GLN A 240 31.91 -16.82 -29.82
CA GLN A 240 31.73 -15.37 -29.73
C GLN A 240 30.50 -14.98 -30.54
N ASN A 241 29.63 -14.12 -29.98
CA ASN A 241 28.78 -13.31 -30.83
C ASN A 241 28.72 -11.88 -30.28
N SER A 242 29.48 -11.05 -30.97
CA SER A 242 29.47 -9.60 -30.89
C SER A 242 28.22 -9.07 -31.62
N ARG A 243 27.79 -7.87 -31.19
CA ARG A 243 27.17 -6.79 -31.99
C ARG A 243 25.64 -6.59 -31.99
N HIS A 244 25.33 -5.33 -31.68
CA HIS A 244 24.32 -4.41 -32.21
C HIS A 244 22.84 -4.55 -31.80
N ARG A 245 22.37 -3.55 -31.02
CA ARG A 245 21.31 -2.56 -31.33
C ARG A 245 21.05 -1.75 -30.05
N ALA A 246 21.51 -0.50 -29.92
CA ALA A 246 20.92 0.72 -30.49
C ALA A 246 19.39 0.73 -30.35
N TRP A 247 18.89 1.46 -29.35
CA TRP A 247 17.52 1.96 -29.30
C TRP A 247 17.58 3.46 -29.05
N GLU A 248 16.91 4.16 -29.96
CA GLU A 248 16.90 5.60 -30.16
C GLU A 248 16.11 6.34 -29.08
N GLU A 249 16.57 7.55 -28.79
CA GLU A 249 15.86 8.58 -28.06
C GLU A 249 14.70 9.10 -28.93
N GLY A 250 13.48 9.02 -28.40
CA GLY A 250 12.29 9.64 -28.99
C GLY A 250 11.91 10.87 -28.18
N SER A 251 12.24 12.03 -28.73
CA SER A 251 11.73 13.35 -28.34
C SER A 251 10.19 13.37 -28.36
N PHE A 252 9.59 13.96 -27.34
CA PHE A 252 8.22 14.44 -27.40
C PHE A 252 8.28 15.97 -27.42
N GLU A 253 7.74 16.54 -28.50
CA GLU A 253 7.32 17.94 -28.60
C GLU A 253 6.11 18.21 -27.69
#